data_AF-A0AAD0RZ29-F1
#
_entry.id   AF-A0AAD0RZ29-F1
#
_cell.length_a   1.000
_cell.length_b   1.000
_cell.length_c   1.000
_cell.angle_alpha   90.00
_cell.angle_beta   90.00
_cell.angle_gamma   90.00
#
_symmetry.space_group_name_H-M   'P 1'
#
loop_
_entity.id
_entity.type
_entity.pdbx_description
1 polymer ?
#
loop_
_entity_poly.entity_id
_entity_poly.type
_entity_poly.pdbx_seq_one_letter_code
_entity_poly.pdbx_strand_id
1 'polypeptide(L)'
;MACISIPAASGSATVSVSLEDKVVAVMACCLSVEESKLQPQALLVDELYADSMELLDMVLLLNDAFGIEIGVDDIVDIKTVAHVCQVVERQLARRVAQSPLGSACGNAASSA
;
A
#
# COMPACT_ATOMS: atom_id res chain seq x y z
N MET A 1 -7.26 -1.82 26.75
CA MET A 1 -8.27 -1.10 25.95
C MET A 1 -7.65 0.21 25.47
N ALA A 2 -6.64 0.13 24.60
CA ALA A 2 -5.90 1.31 24.14
C ALA A 2 -6.50 1.80 22.83
N CYS A 3 -6.72 3.11 22.76
CA CYS A 3 -7.32 3.82 21.64
C CYS A 3 -6.45 3.68 20.39
N ILE A 4 -6.98 3.11 19.31
CA ILE A 4 -6.56 3.50 17.95
C ILE A 4 -7.46 4.63 17.49
N SER A 5 -7.08 5.84 17.88
CA SER A 5 -7.58 7.04 17.24
C SER A 5 -6.93 7.10 15.87
N ILE A 6 -7.56 6.48 14.87
CA ILE A 6 -7.23 6.71 13.47
C ILE A 6 -7.86 8.05 13.15
N PRO A 7 -7.09 9.15 12.95
CA PRO A 7 -7.68 10.36 12.43
C PRO A 7 -8.16 10.05 11.02
N ALA A 8 -9.47 10.17 10.80
CA ALA A 8 -10.06 10.19 9.47
C ALA A 8 -9.28 11.21 8.62
N ALA A 9 -8.50 10.70 7.67
CA ALA A 9 -7.82 11.50 6.67
C ALA A 9 -8.84 12.02 5.65
N SER A 10 -9.64 12.99 6.08
CA SER A 10 -10.21 14.00 5.20
C SER A 10 -9.07 14.92 4.79
N GLY A 11 -8.51 14.70 3.61
CA GLY A 11 -7.40 15.49 3.09
C GLY A 11 -7.29 15.43 1.57
N SER A 12 -8.12 16.20 0.88
CA SER A 12 -7.79 16.69 -0.46
C SER A 12 -6.59 17.65 -0.32
N ALA A 13 -5.39 17.22 -0.70
CA ALA A 13 -4.25 18.10 -0.94
C ALA A 13 -3.20 17.40 -1.81
N THR A 14 -2.89 18.03 -2.93
CA THR A 14 -1.83 17.72 -3.89
C THR A 14 -0.46 17.48 -3.24
N VAL A 15 0.10 16.26 -3.28
CA VAL A 15 1.56 16.05 -3.13
C VAL A 15 1.96 14.79 -3.91
N SER A 16 2.98 14.94 -4.75
CA SER A 16 3.71 13.89 -5.44
C SER A 16 4.52 13.04 -4.44
N VAL A 17 3.85 12.32 -3.55
CA VAL A 17 4.48 11.32 -2.69
C VAL A 17 4.27 9.96 -3.34
N SER A 18 5.38 9.27 -3.60
CA SER A 18 5.40 7.94 -4.23
C SER A 18 4.50 6.98 -3.46
N LEU A 19 3.80 6.12 -4.20
CA LEU A 19 2.93 5.10 -3.62
C LEU A 19 3.67 4.23 -2.60
N GLU A 20 4.91 3.91 -2.92
CA GLU A 20 5.82 3.15 -2.05
C GLU A 20 6.01 3.82 -0.69
N ASP A 21 6.24 5.14 -0.65
CA ASP A 21 6.38 5.90 0.61
C ASP A 21 5.14 5.78 1.49
N LYS A 22 3.94 5.85 0.89
CA LYS A 22 2.69 5.68 1.64
C LYS A 22 2.54 4.28 2.20
N VAL A 23 2.87 3.26 1.39
CA VAL A 23 2.81 1.86 1.84
C VAL A 23 3.81 1.65 2.98
N VAL A 24 5.05 2.12 2.82
CA VAL A 24 6.12 2.05 3.83
C VAL A 24 5.71 2.75 5.11
N ALA A 25 5.14 3.95 5.06
CA ALA A 25 4.68 4.68 6.24
C ALA A 25 3.56 3.93 7.00
N VAL A 26 2.61 3.33 6.27
CA VAL A 26 1.54 2.51 6.86
C VAL A 26 2.14 1.27 7.52
N MET A 27 3.05 0.58 6.85
CA MET A 27 3.73 -0.61 7.39
C MET A 27 4.59 -0.27 8.60
N ALA A 28 5.35 0.83 8.56
CA ALA A 28 6.15 1.32 9.69
C ALA A 28 5.28 1.57 10.92
N CYS A 29 4.10 2.16 10.72
CA CYS A 29 3.15 2.41 11.79
C CYS A 29 2.48 1.14 12.32
N CYS A 30 2.14 0.17 11.45
CA CYS A 30 1.53 -1.10 11.83
C CYS A 30 2.49 -2.02 12.59
N LEU A 31 3.70 -2.19 12.05
CA LEU A 31 4.72 -3.10 12.60
C LEU A 31 5.57 -2.42 13.68
N SER A 32 5.40 -1.11 13.89
CA SER A 32 6.20 -0.30 14.83
C SER A 32 7.70 -0.42 14.54
N VAL A 33 8.06 -0.38 13.26
CA VAL A 33 9.43 -0.49 12.72
C VAL A 33 9.84 0.81 12.03
N GLU A 34 11.13 1.06 11.95
CA GLU A 34 11.65 2.23 11.23
C GLU A 34 11.57 2.04 9.71
N GLU A 35 11.24 3.11 8.98
CA GLU A 35 11.23 3.14 7.51
C GLU A 35 12.59 2.73 6.92
N SER A 36 13.68 3.04 7.63
CA SER A 36 15.04 2.60 7.28
C SER A 36 15.19 1.09 7.19
N LYS A 37 14.37 0.32 7.93
CA LYS A 37 14.36 -1.15 7.89
C LYS A 37 13.43 -1.72 6.82
N LEU A 38 12.50 -0.91 6.31
CA LEU A 38 11.58 -1.29 5.23
C LEU A 38 12.27 -1.14 3.87
N GLN A 39 13.35 -1.90 3.68
CA GLN A 39 14.01 -1.99 2.38
C GLN A 39 13.14 -2.77 1.41
N PRO A 40 13.16 -2.46 0.09
CA PRO A 40 12.38 -3.21 -0.91
C PRO A 40 12.75 -4.71 -0.93
N GLN A 41 13.99 -5.03 -0.55
CA GLN A 41 14.52 -6.38 -0.47
C GLN A 41 14.31 -7.03 0.91
N ALA A 42 13.83 -6.26 1.90
CA ALA A 42 13.65 -6.76 3.26
C ALA A 42 12.55 -7.82 3.30
N LEU A 43 12.81 -8.86 4.09
CA LEU A 43 11.89 -9.96 4.28
C LEU A 43 10.91 -9.65 5.42
N LEU A 44 9.61 -9.68 5.12
CA LEU A 44 8.55 -9.38 6.08
C LEU A 44 8.60 -10.33 7.29
N VAL A 45 8.73 -11.63 7.01
CA VAL A 45 8.75 -12.66 8.07
C VAL A 45 10.14 -12.81 8.70
N ASP A 46 11.20 -12.71 7.91
CA ASP A 46 12.57 -13.06 8.35
C ASP A 46 13.33 -11.87 8.98
N GLU A 47 13.12 -10.64 8.49
CA GLU A 47 13.81 -9.45 9.00
C GLU A 47 12.91 -8.53 9.84
N LEU A 48 11.65 -8.38 9.43
CA LEU A 48 10.67 -7.54 10.10
C LEU A 48 9.87 -8.32 11.15
N TYR A 49 10.08 -9.64 11.24
CA TYR A 49 9.37 -10.54 12.16
C TYR A 49 7.84 -10.36 12.11
N ALA A 50 7.30 -10.08 10.93
CA ALA A 50 5.87 -9.98 10.72
C ALA A 50 5.24 -11.36 10.94
N ASP A 51 4.61 -11.52 12.09
CA ASP A 51 3.84 -12.72 12.39
C ASP A 51 2.56 -12.77 11.55
N SER A 52 1.95 -13.95 11.44
CA SER A 52 0.71 -14.16 10.68
C SER A 52 -0.45 -13.22 11.07
N MET A 53 -0.43 -12.69 12.30
CA MET A 53 -1.37 -11.69 12.80
C MET A 53 -1.05 -10.28 12.25
N GLU A 54 0.21 -9.85 12.32
CA GLU A 54 0.64 -8.59 11.71
C GLU A 54 0.35 -8.55 10.20
N LEU A 55 0.54 -9.66 9.48
CA LEU A 55 0.18 -9.72 8.06
C LEU A 55 -1.31 -9.49 7.82
N LEU A 56 -2.17 -10.04 8.68
CA LEU A 56 -3.63 -9.88 8.58
C LEU A 56 -4.08 -8.44 8.85
N ASP A 57 -3.54 -7.81 9.90
CA ASP A 57 -3.81 -6.40 10.24
C ASP A 57 -3.30 -5.45 9.14
N MET A 58 -2.10 -5.73 8.63
CA MET A 58 -1.47 -4.91 7.58
C MET A 58 -2.26 -4.98 6.26
N VAL A 59 -2.74 -6.17 5.85
CA VAL A 59 -3.66 -6.33 4.71
C VAL A 59 -4.94 -5.52 4.89
N LEU A 60 -5.57 -5.61 6.06
CA LEU A 60 -6.82 -4.89 6.34
C LEU A 60 -6.63 -3.37 6.28
N LEU A 61 -5.54 -2.86 6.85
CA LEU A 61 -5.25 -1.43 6.86
C LEU A 61 -4.87 -0.90 5.47
N LEU A 62 -4.11 -1.67 4.67
CA LEU A 62 -3.85 -1.33 3.27
C LEU A 62 -5.12 -1.31 2.44
N ASN A 63 -5.98 -2.32 2.61
CA ASN A 63 -7.27 -2.39 1.94
C ASN A 63 -8.14 -1.18 2.28
N ASP A 64 -8.19 -0.74 3.54
CA ASP A 64 -8.93 0.45 3.95
C ASP A 64 -8.28 1.75 3.45
N ALA A 65 -6.96 1.92 3.66
CA ALA A 65 -6.22 3.13 3.34
C ALA A 65 -6.17 3.44 1.83
N PHE A 66 -6.09 2.41 0.99
CA PHE A 66 -6.04 2.53 -0.47
C PHE A 66 -7.38 2.14 -1.15
N GLY A 67 -8.34 1.64 -0.38
CA GLY A 67 -9.65 1.15 -0.85
C GLY A 67 -9.55 -0.08 -1.77
N ILE A 68 -8.46 -0.83 -1.73
CA ILE A 68 -8.24 -2.01 -2.58
C ILE A 68 -8.77 -3.28 -1.90
N GLU A 69 -8.80 -4.39 -2.65
CA GLU A 69 -9.08 -5.72 -2.13
C GLU A 69 -7.88 -6.63 -2.44
N ILE A 70 -7.05 -6.87 -1.43
CA ILE A 70 -5.94 -7.80 -1.42
C ILE A 70 -6.30 -8.92 -0.44
N GLY A 71 -6.18 -10.17 -0.90
CA GLY A 71 -6.33 -11.33 -0.04
C GLY A 71 -5.06 -11.61 0.77
N VAL A 72 -5.21 -12.20 1.96
CA VAL A 72 -4.05 -12.68 2.73
C VAL A 72 -3.22 -13.71 1.97
N ASP A 73 -3.85 -14.45 1.06
CA ASP A 73 -3.19 -15.43 0.19
C ASP A 73 -2.23 -14.76 -0.80
N ASP A 74 -2.60 -13.59 -1.34
CA ASP A 74 -1.71 -12.80 -2.20
C ASP A 74 -0.47 -12.32 -1.44
N ILE A 75 -0.60 -12.02 -0.14
CA ILE A 75 0.54 -11.56 0.67
C ILE A 75 1.30 -12.72 1.32
N VAL A 76 0.68 -13.88 1.58
CA VAL A 76 1.36 -15.02 2.22
C VAL A 76 2.45 -15.61 1.32
N ASP A 77 2.26 -15.54 -0.01
CA ASP A 77 3.27 -15.93 -0.98
C ASP A 77 4.34 -14.83 -1.16
N ILE A 78 4.00 -13.59 -0.80
CA ILE A 78 4.88 -12.42 -0.87
C ILE A 78 5.75 -12.30 0.39
N LYS A 79 7.05 -12.45 0.19
CA LYS A 79 8.03 -12.35 1.28
C LYS A 79 8.67 -10.97 1.43
N THR A 80 8.55 -10.08 0.44
CA THR A 80 9.30 -8.82 0.38
C THR A 80 8.40 -7.60 0.34
N VAL A 81 8.89 -6.49 0.92
CA VAL A 81 8.21 -5.19 0.91
C VAL A 81 7.92 -4.71 -0.52
N ALA A 82 8.88 -4.89 -1.45
CA ALA A 82 8.71 -4.49 -2.84
C ALA A 82 7.51 -5.15 -3.52
N HIS A 83 7.27 -6.43 -3.26
CA HIS A 83 6.14 -7.14 -3.87
C HIS A 83 4.80 -6.60 -3.34
N VAL A 84 4.70 -6.29 -2.04
CA VAL A 84 3.49 -5.67 -1.47
C VAL A 84 3.21 -4.33 -2.14
N CYS A 85 4.23 -3.46 -2.25
CA CYS A 85 4.10 -2.18 -2.97
C CYS A 85 3.61 -2.39 -4.41
N GLN A 86 4.16 -3.38 -5.11
CA GLN A 86 3.78 -3.67 -6.49
C GLN A 86 2.33 -4.18 -6.64
N VAL A 87 1.85 -5.00 -5.69
CA VAL A 87 0.45 -5.46 -5.67
C VAL A 87 -0.49 -4.28 -5.44
N VAL A 88 -0.17 -3.43 -4.46
CA VAL A 88 -0.95 -2.23 -4.14
C VAL A 88 -1.01 -1.29 -5.35
N GLU A 89 0.14 -1.03 -5.99
CA GLU A 89 0.23 -0.24 -7.21
C GLU A 89 -0.62 -0.80 -8.35
N ARG A 90 -0.53 -2.11 -8.60
CA ARG A 90 -1.32 -2.78 -9.64
C ARG A 90 -2.81 -2.65 -9.38
N GLN A 91 -3.25 -2.83 -8.13
CA GLN A 91 -4.67 -2.71 -7.77
C GLN A 91 -5.17 -1.28 -7.91
N LEU A 92 -4.39 -0.30 -7.49
CA LEU A 92 -4.74 1.12 -7.67
C LEU A 92 -4.81 1.51 -9.13
N ALA A 93 -3.86 1.06 -9.96
CA ALA A 93 -3.90 1.27 -11.40
C ALA A 93 -5.17 0.65 -12.03
N ARG A 94 -5.59 -0.52 -11.56
CA ARG A 94 -6.84 -1.17 -12.00
C ARG A 94 -8.09 -0.42 -11.53
N ARG A 95 -8.09 0.15 -10.33
CA ARG A 95 -9.21 0.94 -9.79
C ARG A 95 -9.37 2.30 -10.48
N VAL A 96 -8.27 2.97 -10.84
CA VAL A 96 -8.30 4.19 -11.65
C VAL A 96 -8.92 3.93 -13.03
N ALA A 97 -8.77 2.72 -13.58
CA ALA A 97 -9.47 2.33 -14.80
C ALA A 97 -10.98 2.03 -14.60
N GLN A 98 -11.45 1.84 -13.35
CA GLN A 98 -12.81 1.37 -13.03
C GLN A 98 -13.72 2.42 -12.36
N SER A 99 -13.36 3.70 -12.34
CA SER A 99 -14.30 4.80 -12.06
C SER A 99 -14.23 5.88 -13.14
N PRO A 100 -15.28 6.09 -13.95
CA PRO A 100 -15.29 7.16 -14.94
C PRO A 100 -15.73 8.48 -14.29
N LEU A 101 -14.80 9.25 -13.73
CA LEU A 101 -14.94 10.70 -13.50
C LEU A 101 -13.54 11.27 -13.22
N GLY A 102 -12.89 12.07 -14.07
CA GLY A 102 -13.20 12.59 -15.38
C GLY A 102 -11.99 13.40 -15.86
N SER A 103 -11.86 13.49 -17.19
CA SER A 103 -11.32 14.65 -17.90
C SER A 103 -9.84 15.05 -17.70
N ALA A 104 -9.06 14.68 -18.73
CA ALA A 104 -8.00 15.46 -19.38
C ALA A 104 -6.65 15.69 -18.68
N CYS A 105 -5.59 15.10 -19.26
CA CYS A 105 -4.65 15.78 -20.16
C CYS A 105 -3.76 14.70 -20.80
N GLY A 106 -3.75 14.53 -22.13
CA GLY A 106 -2.62 14.90 -23.00
C GLY A 106 -1.35 14.11 -22.61
N ASN A 107 -0.73 13.25 -23.43
CA ASN A 107 -0.55 13.28 -24.88
C ASN A 107 0.22 12.01 -25.35
N ALA A 108 -0.03 11.64 -26.62
CA ALA A 108 0.82 10.89 -27.55
C ALA A 108 1.36 9.50 -27.14
N ALA A 109 0.80 8.45 -27.76
CA ALA A 109 1.56 7.53 -28.61
C ALA A 109 0.63 6.46 -29.24
N SER A 110 0.29 6.64 -30.51
CA SER A 110 0.52 5.64 -31.56
C SER A 110 -0.05 6.15 -32.87
N SER A 111 0.87 6.62 -33.72
CA SER A 111 0.64 6.80 -35.15
C SER A 111 0.45 5.43 -35.80
N ALA A 112 -0.68 5.22 -36.46
CA ALA A 112 -0.86 4.41 -37.67
C ALA A 112 -2.30 4.55 -38.17
#